data_AF-A0A349W8K7-F1
#
_entry.id   AF-A0A349W8K7-F1
#
_cell.length_a   1.000
_cell.length_b   1.000
_cell.length_c   1.000
_cell.angle_alpha   90.00
_cell.angle_beta   90.00
_cell.angle_gamma   90.00
#
_symmetry.space_group_name_H-M   'P 1'
#
loop_
_entity.id
_entity.type
_entity.pdbx_description
1 polymer ?
#
loop_
_entity_poly.entity_id
_entity_poly.type
_entity_poly.pdbx_seq_one_letter_code
_entity_poly.pdbx_strand_id
1 'polypeptide(L)'
;MTHSPALLPPEALRYLEHVRVEKRLAARTVTLYTLDLEKLARFAAQVDVPLLRLQTAHIRRFVALMHGGGRGGRGIALILSGWRGFFGWAAAQGLVPSNPVQGVRAPRAPKPLPKALGVDDAVRLAEFSLDGADPWLEARDAAMVELLYGCGLRVGELVGLDAAPGPDTERLGRGWIDLQAAEAHVLGKGAKRRSLPVGAAALQALQAWLQLRATPFA
;
A
#
# COMPACT_ATOMS: atom_id res chain seq x y z
N MET A 1 7.78 20.50 -17.09
CA MET A 1 9.17 20.14 -16.74
C MET A 1 9.33 18.65 -16.96
N THR A 2 9.83 18.27 -18.14
CA THR A 2 10.10 16.89 -18.53
C THR A 2 11.12 16.26 -17.59
N HIS A 3 10.69 15.26 -16.82
CA HIS A 3 11.54 14.52 -15.89
C HIS A 3 12.34 13.48 -16.68
N SER A 4 13.59 13.80 -17.03
CA SER A 4 14.53 12.75 -17.42
C SER A 4 14.67 11.79 -16.23
N PRO A 5 14.46 10.47 -16.41
CA PRO A 5 14.72 9.51 -15.34
C PRO A 5 16.20 9.61 -15.01
N ALA A 6 16.53 10.06 -13.80
CA ALA A 6 17.90 9.97 -13.34
C ALA A 6 18.25 8.48 -13.31
N LEU A 7 19.27 8.11 -14.08
CA LEU A 7 19.72 6.73 -14.14
C LEU A 7 20.17 6.33 -12.74
N LEU A 8 19.49 5.34 -12.15
CA LEU A 8 19.84 4.87 -10.82
C LEU A 8 21.26 4.30 -10.86
N PRO A 9 22.11 4.61 -9.87
CA PRO A 9 23.46 4.06 -9.83
C PRO A 9 23.40 2.53 -9.63
N PRO A 10 24.43 1.78 -10.07
CA PRO A 10 24.43 0.32 -10.04
C PRO A 10 24.11 -0.28 -8.67
N GLU A 11 24.52 0.37 -7.58
CA GLU A 11 24.29 -0.11 -6.21
C GLU A 11 22.82 0.02 -5.81
N ALA A 12 22.11 1.03 -6.31
CA ALA A 12 20.67 1.16 -6.10
C ALA A 12 19.91 0.07 -6.86
N LEU A 13 20.34 -0.26 -8.09
CA LEU A 13 19.75 -1.37 -8.87
C LEU A 13 19.97 -2.72 -8.18
N ARG A 14 21.19 -2.99 -7.71
CA ARG A 14 21.49 -4.20 -6.92
C ARG A 14 20.65 -4.29 -5.64
N TYR A 15 20.43 -3.19 -4.94
CA TYR A 15 19.53 -3.17 -3.79
C TYR A 15 18.08 -3.49 -4.17
N LEU A 16 17.58 -2.92 -5.27
CA LEU A 16 16.23 -3.19 -5.77
C LEU A 16 16.06 -4.66 -6.14
N GLU A 17 17.10 -5.28 -6.72
CA GLU A 17 17.13 -6.72 -6.96
C GLU A 17 17.14 -7.53 -5.66
N HIS A 18 18.00 -7.18 -4.70
CA HIS A 18 18.04 -7.81 -3.38
C HIS A 18 16.66 -7.77 -2.69
N VAL A 19 15.97 -6.64 -2.68
CA VAL A 19 14.64 -6.57 -2.03
C VAL A 19 13.56 -7.31 -2.79
N ARG A 20 13.68 -7.44 -4.12
CA ARG A 20 12.75 -8.19 -4.97
C ARG A 20 12.94 -9.70 -4.85
N VAL A 21 14.18 -10.18 -4.90
CA VAL A 21 14.50 -11.61 -5.01
C VAL A 21 14.72 -12.23 -3.64
N GLU A 22 15.62 -11.65 -2.84
CA GLU A 22 16.00 -12.23 -1.55
C GLU A 22 14.97 -11.92 -0.47
N LYS A 23 14.53 -10.66 -0.37
CA LYS A 23 13.48 -10.27 0.60
C LYS A 23 12.07 -10.52 0.13
N ARG A 24 11.87 -10.84 -1.15
CA ARG A 24 10.56 -11.10 -1.78
C ARG A 24 9.52 -10.05 -1.42
N LEU A 25 9.92 -8.77 -1.41
CA LEU A 25 8.99 -7.68 -1.13
C LEU A 25 7.94 -7.59 -2.24
N ALA A 26 6.73 -7.21 -1.87
CA ALA A 26 5.63 -7.01 -2.82
C ALA A 26 6.03 -6.01 -3.92
N ALA A 27 5.57 -6.26 -5.15
CA ALA A 27 5.91 -5.45 -6.33
C ALA A 27 5.68 -3.94 -6.10
N ARG A 28 4.55 -3.58 -5.47
CA ARG A 28 4.25 -2.18 -5.12
C ARG A 28 5.30 -1.55 -4.20
N THR A 29 5.82 -2.31 -3.24
CA THR A 29 6.89 -1.84 -2.34
C THR A 29 8.18 -1.60 -3.13
N VAL A 30 8.52 -2.49 -4.06
CA VAL A 30 9.68 -2.31 -4.95
C VAL A 30 9.52 -1.04 -5.79
N THR A 31 8.34 -0.83 -6.40
CA THR A 31 8.04 0.41 -7.16
C THR A 31 8.22 1.67 -6.30
N LEU A 32 7.70 1.69 -5.07
CA LEU A 32 7.88 2.83 -4.17
C LEU A 32 9.35 3.07 -3.82
N TYR A 33 10.11 1.99 -3.58
CA TYR A 33 11.53 2.09 -3.28
C TYR A 33 12.32 2.62 -4.48
N THR A 34 12.00 2.19 -5.70
CA THR A 34 12.59 2.73 -6.93
C THR A 34 12.37 4.23 -7.02
N LEU A 35 11.12 4.69 -6.93
CA LEU A 35 10.77 6.11 -7.01
C LEU A 35 11.45 6.95 -5.91
N ASP A 36 11.60 6.38 -4.71
CA ASP A 36 12.24 7.08 -3.59
C ASP A 36 13.77 7.14 -3.74
N LEU A 37 14.39 6.12 -4.33
CA LEU A 37 15.81 6.13 -4.67
C LEU A 37 16.12 7.08 -5.83
N GLU A 38 15.24 7.18 -6.83
CA GLU A 38 15.38 8.15 -7.92
C GLU A 38 15.33 9.60 -7.41
N LYS A 39 14.45 9.89 -6.44
CA LYS A 39 14.42 11.19 -5.76
C LYS A 39 15.74 11.47 -5.03
N LEU A 40 16.27 10.46 -4.34
CA LEU A 40 17.52 10.58 -3.61
C LEU A 40 18.73 10.76 -4.53
N ALA A 41 18.81 10.01 -5.62
CA ALA A 41 19.86 10.13 -6.63
C ALA A 41 19.85 11.52 -7.29
N ARG A 42 18.66 12.05 -7.62
CA ARG A 42 18.54 13.43 -8.12
C ARG A 42 19.02 14.45 -7.11
N PHE A 43 18.66 14.31 -5.85
CA PHE A 43 19.13 15.21 -4.81
C PHE A 43 20.65 15.12 -4.61
N ALA A 44 21.22 13.92 -4.66
CA ALA A 44 22.66 13.68 -4.57
C ALA A 44 23.41 14.42 -5.70
N ALA A 45 22.92 14.32 -6.93
CA ALA A 45 23.46 15.06 -8.08
C ALA A 45 23.32 16.58 -7.91
N GLN A 46 22.21 17.07 -7.37
CA GLN A 46 22.00 18.52 -7.13
C GLN A 46 22.97 19.12 -6.11
N VAL A 47 23.43 18.32 -5.15
CA VAL A 47 24.41 18.76 -4.14
C VAL A 47 25.85 18.34 -4.47
N ASP A 48 26.06 17.79 -5.67
CA ASP A 48 27.36 17.30 -6.18
C ASP A 48 28.05 16.31 -5.23
N VAL A 49 27.28 15.37 -4.67
CA VAL A 49 27.79 14.32 -3.80
C VAL A 49 27.36 12.95 -4.34
N PRO A 50 28.28 11.98 -4.51
CA PRO A 50 27.91 10.63 -4.88
C PRO A 50 26.87 10.03 -3.93
N LEU A 51 25.91 9.24 -4.43
CA LEU A 51 24.79 8.72 -3.62
C LEU A 51 25.25 8.05 -2.31
N LEU A 52 26.27 7.19 -2.38
CA LEU A 52 26.82 6.48 -1.22
C LEU A 52 27.67 7.36 -0.30
N ARG A 53 28.01 8.58 -0.71
CA ARG A 53 28.75 9.58 0.08
C ARG A 53 27.82 10.59 0.76
N LEU A 54 26.50 10.46 0.59
CA LEU A 54 25.56 11.27 1.35
C LEU A 54 25.74 11.06 2.85
N GLN A 55 25.63 12.16 3.60
CA GLN A 55 25.82 12.21 5.04
C GLN A 55 24.51 12.62 5.70
N THR A 56 24.39 12.40 7.01
CA THR A 56 23.20 12.75 7.80
C THR A 56 22.75 14.21 7.59
N ALA A 57 23.69 15.14 7.44
CA ALA A 57 23.38 16.54 7.15
C ALA A 57 22.65 16.72 5.81
N HIS A 58 23.09 16.03 4.75
CA HIS A 58 22.43 16.03 3.44
C HIS A 58 21.00 15.46 3.54
N ILE A 59 20.82 14.36 4.27
CA ILE A 59 19.50 13.75 4.46
C ILE A 59 18.55 14.68 5.21
N ARG A 60 19.02 15.34 6.29
CA ARG A 60 18.23 16.34 7.04
C ARG A 60 17.84 17.53 6.17
N ARG A 61 18.78 18.04 5.36
CA ARG A 61 18.51 19.10 4.38
C ARG A 61 17.43 18.67 3.38
N PHE A 62 17.50 17.46 2.86
CA PHE A 62 16.49 16.97 1.92
C PHE A 62 15.10 16.82 2.57
N VAL A 63 15.05 16.34 3.82
CA VAL A 63 13.82 16.30 4.61
C VAL A 63 13.21 17.70 4.76
N ALA A 64 14.02 18.71 5.07
CA ALA A 64 13.57 20.10 5.18
C ALA A 64 13.03 20.64 3.85
N LEU A 65 13.72 20.37 2.74
CA LEU A 65 13.27 20.76 1.39
C LEU A 65 11.94 20.10 1.01
N MET A 66 11.78 18.79 1.27
CA MET A 66 10.51 18.10 1.01
C MET A 66 9.36 18.68 1.83
N HIS A 67 9.61 19.00 3.09
CA HIS A 67 8.61 19.59 3.98
C HIS A 67 8.24 21.01 3.54
N GLY A 68 9.23 21.85 3.20
CA GLY A 68 9.02 23.18 2.65
C GLY A 68 8.27 23.16 1.32
N GLY A 69 8.44 22.11 0.52
CA GLY A 69 7.65 21.83 -0.70
C GLY A 69 6.26 21.24 -0.45
N GLY A 70 5.74 21.26 0.78
CA GLY A 70 4.38 20.84 1.11
C GLY A 70 4.17 19.34 1.32
N ARG A 71 5.22 18.51 1.27
CA ARG A 71 5.07 17.07 1.55
C ARG A 71 4.81 16.85 3.04
N GLY A 72 3.70 16.19 3.35
CA GLY A 72 3.34 15.87 4.73
C GLY A 72 4.34 14.93 5.44
N GLY A 73 4.47 15.08 6.76
CA GLY A 73 5.43 14.32 7.58
C GLY A 73 5.31 12.80 7.47
N ARG A 74 4.10 12.24 7.29
CA ARG A 74 3.92 10.79 7.06
C ARG A 74 4.55 10.33 5.76
N GLY A 75 4.39 11.10 4.68
CA GLY A 75 5.01 10.79 3.39
C GLY A 75 6.53 10.83 3.49
N ILE A 76 7.08 11.83 4.18
CA ILE A 76 8.52 11.92 4.43
C ILE A 76 9.02 10.73 5.27
N ALA A 77 8.27 10.32 6.31
CA ALA A 77 8.64 9.19 7.14
C ALA A 77 8.70 7.87 6.35
N LEU A 78 7.79 7.68 5.40
CA LEU A 78 7.78 6.52 4.50
C LEU A 78 9.01 6.50 3.60
N ILE A 79 9.34 7.64 2.97
CA ILE A 79 10.53 7.80 2.12
C ILE A 79 11.81 7.47 2.93
N LEU A 80 11.93 8.03 4.14
CA LEU A 80 13.05 7.75 5.03
C LEU A 80 13.14 6.26 5.40
N SER A 81 12.03 5.54 5.46
CA SER A 81 12.03 4.09 5.70
C SER A 81 12.69 3.33 4.54
N GLY A 82 12.36 3.69 3.29
CA GLY A 82 12.99 3.12 2.10
C GLY A 82 14.50 3.39 2.08
N TRP A 83 14.91 4.64 2.32
CA TRP A 83 16.33 5.00 2.34
C TRP A 83 17.12 4.33 3.46
N ARG A 84 16.52 4.15 4.66
CA ARG A 84 17.16 3.36 5.73
C ARG A 84 17.40 1.92 5.29
N GLY A 85 16.45 1.33 4.56
CA GLY A 85 16.61 -0.01 3.98
C GLY A 85 17.79 -0.08 3.02
N PHE A 86 17.90 0.88 2.09
CA PHE A 86 18.99 0.96 1.12
C PHE A 86 20.36 1.13 1.78
N PHE A 87 20.54 2.13 2.64
CA PHE A 87 21.82 2.37 3.30
C PHE A 87 22.18 1.31 4.33
N GLY A 88 21.18 0.66 4.95
CA GLY A 88 21.41 -0.50 5.82
C GLY A 88 21.95 -1.69 5.04
N TRP A 89 21.39 -1.96 3.85
CA TRP A 89 21.95 -2.95 2.93
C TRP A 89 23.34 -2.55 2.45
N ALA A 90 23.56 -1.29 2.04
CA ALA A 90 24.86 -0.81 1.56
C ALA A 90 25.95 -0.94 2.64
N ALA A 91 25.61 -0.70 3.91
CA ALA A 91 26.52 -0.91 5.04
C ALA A 91 26.85 -2.39 5.23
N ALA A 92 25.85 -3.28 5.13
CA ALA A 92 26.06 -4.73 5.21
C ALA A 92 26.93 -5.27 4.06
N GLN A 93 26.94 -4.58 2.91
CA GLN A 93 27.79 -4.88 1.76
C GLN A 93 29.18 -4.21 1.83
N GLY A 94 29.50 -3.49 2.91
CA GLY A 94 30.77 -2.77 3.08
C GLY A 94 30.93 -1.52 2.18
N LEU A 95 29.87 -1.07 1.52
CA LEU A 95 29.91 0.08 0.59
C LEU A 95 29.92 1.42 1.30
N VAL A 96 29.36 1.46 2.51
CA VAL A 96 29.36 2.63 3.39
C VAL A 96 29.71 2.20 4.82
N PRO A 97 30.39 3.05 5.62
CA PRO A 97 30.78 2.68 6.97
C PRO A 97 29.59 2.64 7.95
N SER A 98 28.54 3.40 7.67
CA SER A 98 27.32 3.43 8.48
C SER A 98 26.14 4.01 7.69
N ASN A 99 24.92 3.86 8.22
CA ASN A 99 23.71 4.36 7.57
C ASN A 99 23.48 5.86 7.90
N PRO A 100 23.63 6.79 6.93
CA PRO A 100 23.47 8.23 7.16
C PRO A 100 22.01 8.67 7.42
N VAL A 101 21.04 7.77 7.18
CA VAL A 101 19.60 8.03 7.40
C VAL A 101 19.20 7.63 8.83
N GLN A 102 20.06 6.89 9.52
CA GLN A 102 19.81 6.47 10.88
C GLN A 102 19.68 7.69 11.81
N GLY A 103 18.63 7.71 12.62
CA GLY A 103 18.34 8.84 13.53
C GLY A 103 17.71 10.08 12.87
N VAL A 104 17.57 10.14 11.54
CA VAL A 104 16.83 11.22 10.88
C VAL A 104 15.33 10.99 11.02
N ARG A 105 14.62 11.98 11.56
CA ARG A 105 13.17 11.96 11.79
C ARG A 105 12.45 12.85 10.79
N ALA A 106 11.26 12.43 10.38
CA ALA A 106 10.36 13.29 9.63
C ALA A 106 9.75 14.38 10.54
N PRO A 107 9.34 15.53 9.98
CA PRO A 107 8.56 16.53 10.70
C PRO A 107 7.29 15.92 11.30
N ARG A 108 6.85 16.45 12.45
CA ARG A 108 5.70 15.93 13.18
C ARG A 108 4.45 16.08 12.32
N ALA A 109 3.84 14.96 11.93
CA ALA A 109 2.57 14.97 11.25
C ALA A 109 1.44 15.32 12.24
N PRO A 110 0.38 16.03 11.81
CA PRO A 110 -0.80 16.26 12.63
C PRO A 110 -1.44 14.94 13.06
N LYS A 111 -2.14 14.99 14.21
CA LYS A 111 -2.86 13.85 14.79
C LYS A 111 -3.70 13.18 13.70
N PRO A 112 -3.64 11.85 13.55
CA PRO A 112 -4.52 11.17 12.63
C PRO A 112 -5.97 11.45 13.03
N LEU A 113 -6.85 11.48 12.04
CA LEU A 113 -8.29 11.37 12.28
C LEU A 113 -8.56 10.12 13.15
N PRO A 114 -9.66 10.10 13.93
CA PRO A 114 -10.09 8.90 14.64
C PRO A 114 -10.05 7.69 13.71
N LYS A 115 -9.44 6.60 14.17
CA LYS A 115 -9.10 5.45 13.32
C LYS A 115 -10.30 4.57 12.99
N ALA A 116 -11.40 4.70 13.73
CA ALA A 116 -12.60 3.91 13.58
C ALA A 116 -13.79 4.86 13.38
N LEU A 117 -14.64 4.49 12.44
CA LEU A 117 -15.97 5.06 12.28
C LEU A 117 -16.79 4.69 13.54
N GLY A 118 -17.61 5.60 14.04
CA GLY A 118 -18.55 5.26 15.12
C GLY A 118 -19.53 4.18 14.66
N VAL A 119 -20.09 3.40 15.58
CA VAL A 119 -21.05 2.34 15.22
C VAL A 119 -22.23 2.92 14.43
N ASP A 120 -22.81 4.02 14.90
CA ASP A 120 -23.93 4.69 14.24
C ASP A 120 -23.56 5.21 12.84
N ASP A 121 -22.37 5.78 12.69
CA ASP A 121 -21.88 6.26 11.40
C ASP A 121 -21.68 5.11 10.41
N ALA A 122 -21.26 3.94 10.89
CA ALA A 122 -21.09 2.75 10.07
C ALA A 122 -22.42 2.13 9.65
N VAL A 123 -23.40 2.09 10.56
CA VAL A 123 -24.77 1.68 10.23
C VAL A 123 -25.37 2.60 9.17
N ARG A 124 -25.27 3.93 9.35
CA ARG A 124 -25.74 4.89 8.34
C ARG A 124 -25.05 4.75 6.99
N LEU A 125 -23.78 4.34 6.97
CA LEU A 125 -23.05 4.08 5.72
C LEU A 125 -23.52 2.79 5.04
N ALA A 126 -23.80 1.74 5.81
CA ALA A 126 -24.30 0.47 5.30
C ALA A 126 -25.75 0.56 4.80
N GLU A 127 -26.58 1.38 5.45
CA GLU A 127 -27.97 1.63 5.09
C GLU A 127 -28.15 2.75 4.05
N PHE A 128 -27.06 3.35 3.58
CA PHE A 128 -27.12 4.45 2.62
C PHE A 128 -27.59 3.97 1.24
N SER A 129 -28.67 4.56 0.75
CA SER A 129 -29.16 4.41 -0.63
C SER A 129 -29.34 5.78 -1.28
N LEU A 130 -29.29 5.82 -2.61
CA LEU A 130 -29.47 7.05 -3.38
C LEU A 130 -30.70 6.90 -4.26
N ASP A 131 -31.70 7.76 -4.08
CA ASP A 131 -32.91 7.74 -4.89
C ASP A 131 -32.57 7.86 -6.39
N GLY A 132 -33.00 6.85 -7.17
CA GLY A 132 -32.74 6.77 -8.61
C GLY A 132 -31.35 6.30 -9.00
N ALA A 133 -30.55 5.78 -8.07
CA ALA A 133 -29.28 5.13 -8.41
C ALA A 133 -29.49 3.79 -9.15
N ASP A 134 -28.48 3.40 -9.91
CA ASP A 134 -28.45 2.12 -10.62
C ASP A 134 -28.44 0.97 -9.59
N PRO A 135 -29.45 0.07 -9.61
CA PRO A 135 -29.53 -1.06 -8.68
C PRO A 135 -28.27 -1.93 -8.67
N TRP A 136 -27.54 -2.01 -9.79
CA TRP A 136 -26.28 -2.74 -9.87
C TRP A 136 -25.18 -2.07 -9.03
N LEU A 137 -25.06 -0.75 -9.11
CA LEU A 137 -24.08 0.02 -8.34
C LEU A 137 -24.41 -0.01 -6.86
N GLU A 138 -25.68 0.15 -6.50
CA GLU A 138 -26.13 0.08 -5.11
C GLU A 138 -25.83 -1.27 -4.48
N ALA A 139 -26.18 -2.38 -5.17
CA ALA A 139 -25.91 -3.71 -4.66
C ALA A 139 -24.40 -3.98 -4.51
N ARG A 140 -23.59 -3.52 -5.47
CA ARG A 140 -22.12 -3.61 -5.36
C ARG A 140 -21.61 -2.86 -4.14
N ASP A 141 -22.03 -1.61 -3.98
CA ASP A 141 -21.51 -0.73 -2.94
C ASP A 141 -21.94 -1.22 -1.55
N ALA A 142 -23.19 -1.71 -1.41
CA ALA A 142 -23.66 -2.37 -0.19
C ALA A 142 -22.81 -3.61 0.16
N ALA A 143 -22.55 -4.50 -0.82
CA ALA A 143 -21.68 -5.66 -0.60
C ALA A 143 -20.25 -5.26 -0.20
N MET A 144 -19.71 -4.20 -0.82
CA MET A 144 -18.39 -3.68 -0.49
C MET A 144 -18.33 -3.11 0.94
N VAL A 145 -19.34 -2.34 1.36
CA VAL A 145 -19.41 -1.76 2.71
C VAL A 145 -19.50 -2.85 3.77
N GLU A 146 -20.38 -3.83 3.58
CA GLU A 146 -20.53 -4.96 4.51
C GLU A 146 -19.26 -5.81 4.62
N LEU A 147 -18.57 -6.07 3.51
CA LEU A 147 -17.30 -6.79 3.53
C LEU A 147 -16.18 -5.99 4.24
N LEU A 148 -16.13 -4.67 4.06
CA LEU A 148 -15.14 -3.82 4.73
C LEU A 148 -15.39 -3.71 6.24
N TYR A 149 -16.63 -3.39 6.63
CA TYR A 149 -16.97 -3.09 8.01
C TYR A 149 -17.40 -4.33 8.79
N GLY A 150 -18.30 -5.14 8.22
CA GLY A 150 -18.80 -6.38 8.83
C GLY A 150 -17.74 -7.47 8.94
N CYS A 151 -16.87 -7.62 7.94
CA CYS A 151 -15.83 -8.67 7.94
C CYS A 151 -14.42 -8.14 8.30
N GLY A 152 -14.22 -6.82 8.37
CA GLY A 152 -12.92 -6.22 8.68
C GLY A 152 -11.86 -6.38 7.58
N LEU A 153 -12.30 -6.49 6.33
CA LEU A 153 -11.41 -6.55 5.16
C LEU A 153 -10.72 -5.21 4.94
N ARG A 154 -9.46 -5.24 4.49
CA ARG A 154 -8.81 -4.04 3.97
C ARG A 154 -9.26 -3.80 2.54
N VAL A 155 -9.29 -2.54 2.09
CA VAL A 155 -9.60 -2.18 0.68
C VAL A 155 -8.78 -3.00 -0.33
N GLY A 156 -7.48 -3.19 -0.07
CA GLY A 156 -6.64 -4.01 -0.95
C GLY A 156 -6.98 -5.51 -0.93
N GLU A 157 -7.51 -6.01 0.18
CA GLU A 157 -7.98 -7.40 0.29
C GLU A 157 -9.32 -7.56 -0.45
N LEU A 158 -10.26 -6.60 -0.30
CA LEU A 158 -11.55 -6.56 -1.00
C LEU A 158 -11.39 -6.52 -2.53
N VAL A 159 -10.58 -5.59 -3.05
CA VAL A 159 -10.38 -5.44 -4.51
C VAL A 159 -9.67 -6.66 -5.10
N GLY A 160 -8.90 -7.39 -4.29
CA GLY A 160 -8.21 -8.62 -4.68
C GLY A 160 -9.07 -9.89 -4.57
N LEU A 161 -10.34 -9.78 -4.16
CA LEU A 161 -11.20 -10.92 -3.85
C LEU A 161 -11.90 -11.46 -5.10
N ASP A 162 -11.92 -12.79 -5.23
CA ASP A 162 -12.69 -13.52 -6.23
C ASP A 162 -14.00 -14.06 -5.64
N ALA A 163 -15.03 -14.23 -6.48
CA ALA A 163 -16.28 -14.85 -6.05
C ALA A 163 -16.14 -16.36 -5.78
N ALA A 164 -15.15 -17.00 -6.42
CA ALA A 164 -14.75 -18.38 -6.23
C ALA A 164 -13.26 -18.51 -6.60
N PRO A 165 -12.52 -19.46 -6.01
CA PRO A 165 -11.11 -19.63 -6.33
C PRO A 165 -10.95 -20.11 -7.79
N GLY A 166 -10.02 -19.50 -8.52
CA GLY A 166 -9.63 -19.89 -9.86
C GLY A 166 -8.18 -20.40 -9.92
N PRO A 167 -7.74 -20.96 -11.07
CA PRO A 167 -6.40 -21.53 -11.23
C PRO A 167 -5.28 -20.50 -11.00
N ASP A 168 -5.57 -19.21 -11.20
CA ASP A 168 -4.61 -18.12 -11.01
C ASP A 168 -4.71 -17.44 -9.63
N THR A 169 -5.68 -17.78 -8.79
CA THR A 169 -5.93 -17.08 -7.51
C THR A 169 -4.69 -17.14 -6.62
N GLU A 170 -4.03 -18.30 -6.53
CA GLU A 170 -2.80 -18.45 -5.73
C GLU A 170 -1.62 -17.67 -6.32
N ARG A 171 -1.41 -17.78 -7.64
CA ARG A 171 -0.30 -17.16 -8.37
C ARG A 171 -0.33 -15.64 -8.29
N LEU A 172 -1.54 -15.07 -8.36
CA LEU A 172 -1.77 -13.63 -8.29
C LEU A 172 -1.90 -13.11 -6.85
N GLY A 173 -1.86 -14.01 -5.86
CA GLY A 173 -2.02 -13.66 -4.45
C GLY A 173 -3.39 -13.07 -4.13
N ARG A 174 -4.43 -13.52 -4.84
CA ARG A 174 -5.81 -13.08 -4.69
C ARG A 174 -6.50 -13.87 -3.57
N GLY A 175 -7.57 -13.29 -3.05
CA GLY A 175 -8.46 -13.94 -2.10
C GLY A 175 -9.69 -14.50 -2.78
N TRP A 176 -10.55 -15.23 -2.04
CA TRP A 176 -11.87 -15.61 -2.52
C TRP A 176 -12.90 -15.65 -1.39
N ILE A 177 -14.18 -15.59 -1.74
CA ILE A 177 -15.28 -15.89 -0.82
C ILE A 177 -15.67 -17.36 -0.94
N ASP A 178 -15.82 -18.02 0.20
CA ASP A 178 -16.56 -19.27 0.35
C ASP A 178 -17.93 -18.97 0.95
N LEU A 179 -18.95 -18.92 0.09
CA LEU A 179 -20.32 -18.64 0.50
C LEU A 179 -20.93 -19.77 1.34
N GLN A 180 -20.46 -21.01 1.18
CA GLN A 180 -20.99 -22.16 1.91
C GLN A 180 -20.44 -22.20 3.33
N ALA A 181 -19.14 -21.93 3.47
CA ALA A 181 -18.47 -21.85 4.76
C ALA A 181 -18.69 -20.51 5.48
N ALA A 182 -19.27 -19.52 4.79
CA ALA A 182 -19.37 -18.14 5.27
C ALA A 182 -18.00 -17.56 5.63
N GLU A 183 -16.99 -17.76 4.77
CA GLU A 183 -15.62 -17.30 4.98
C GLU A 183 -15.09 -16.46 3.80
N ALA A 184 -14.25 -15.48 4.12
CA ALA A 184 -13.43 -14.75 3.16
C ALA A 184 -11.97 -15.14 3.38
N HIS A 185 -11.35 -15.74 2.37
CA HIS A 185 -9.93 -16.09 2.39
C HIS A 185 -9.12 -14.98 1.75
N VAL A 186 -8.16 -14.42 2.48
CA VAL A 186 -7.35 -13.29 2.00
C VAL A 186 -5.87 -13.50 2.20
N LEU A 187 -5.08 -12.86 1.32
CA LEU A 187 -3.63 -12.84 1.44
C LEU A 187 -3.17 -11.61 2.24
N GLY A 188 -2.72 -11.87 3.46
CA GLY A 188 -2.20 -10.84 4.36
C GLY A 188 -0.74 -10.48 4.12
N LYS A 189 -0.19 -9.67 5.04
CA LYS A 189 1.21 -9.23 5.01
C LYS A 189 2.16 -10.45 5.02
N GLY A 190 3.13 -10.43 4.12
CA GLY A 190 4.12 -11.51 3.98
C GLY A 190 3.59 -12.74 3.22
N ALA A 191 2.56 -12.56 2.39
CA ALA A 191 1.93 -13.63 1.62
C ALA A 191 1.36 -14.76 2.50
N LYS A 192 0.91 -14.44 3.71
CA LYS A 192 0.26 -15.40 4.62
C LYS A 192 -1.25 -15.37 4.42
N ARG A 193 -1.86 -16.53 4.23
CA ARG A 193 -3.32 -16.68 4.12
C ARG A 193 -3.97 -16.59 5.50
N ARG A 194 -5.16 -16.00 5.54
CA ARG A 194 -6.08 -16.05 6.69
C ARG A 194 -7.51 -16.14 6.19
N SER A 195 -8.36 -16.83 6.93
CA SER A 195 -9.82 -16.76 6.78
C SER A 195 -10.38 -15.70 7.71
N LEU A 196 -11.45 -15.06 7.27
CA LEU A 196 -12.27 -14.14 8.05
C LEU A 196 -13.72 -14.61 7.96
N PRO A 197 -14.47 -14.68 9.08
CA PRO A 197 -15.88 -15.00 9.01
C PRO A 197 -16.64 -13.88 8.28
N VAL A 198 -17.62 -14.27 7.46
CA VAL A 198 -18.52 -13.37 6.75
C VAL A 198 -19.87 -13.39 7.46
N GLY A 199 -20.25 -12.25 8.04
CA GLY A 199 -21.51 -12.12 8.77
C GLY A 199 -22.74 -12.25 7.87
N ALA A 200 -23.91 -12.48 8.49
CA ALA A 200 -25.17 -12.68 7.76
C ALA A 200 -25.53 -11.50 6.85
N ALA A 201 -25.38 -10.26 7.32
CA ALA A 201 -25.64 -9.06 6.51
C ALA A 201 -24.71 -9.00 5.28
N ALA A 202 -23.42 -9.28 5.47
CA ALA A 202 -22.45 -9.35 4.38
C ALA A 202 -22.75 -10.46 3.37
N LEU A 203 -23.19 -11.64 3.83
CA LEU A 203 -23.63 -12.71 2.94
C LEU A 203 -24.86 -12.30 2.11
N GLN A 204 -25.85 -11.68 2.75
CA GLN A 204 -27.07 -11.21 2.07
C GLN A 204 -26.75 -10.17 1.00
N ALA A 205 -25.98 -9.13 1.36
CA ALA A 205 -25.57 -8.09 0.42
C ALA A 205 -24.72 -8.67 -0.73
N LEU A 206 -23.80 -9.59 -0.41
CA LEU A 206 -22.96 -10.25 -1.42
C LEU A 206 -23.78 -11.12 -2.38
N GLN A 207 -24.77 -11.88 -1.87
CA GLN A 207 -25.66 -12.68 -2.70
C GLN A 207 -26.50 -11.81 -3.63
N ALA A 208 -27.06 -10.71 -3.12
CA ALA A 208 -27.83 -9.75 -3.92
C ALA A 208 -26.97 -9.15 -5.04
N TRP A 209 -25.74 -8.74 -4.72
CA TRP A 209 -24.80 -8.27 -5.74
C TRP A 209 -24.44 -9.35 -6.76
N LEU A 210 -24.15 -10.58 -6.34
CA LEU A 210 -23.77 -11.66 -7.26
C LEU A 210 -24.88 -12.01 -8.26
N GLN A 211 -26.15 -11.90 -7.86
CA GLN A 211 -27.31 -12.07 -8.75
C GLN A 211 -27.33 -11.01 -9.85
N LEU A 212 -27.10 -9.74 -9.50
CA LEU A 212 -27.05 -8.63 -10.46
C LEU A 212 -25.74 -8.56 -11.24
N ARG A 213 -24.64 -9.07 -10.69
CA ARG A 213 -23.33 -9.09 -11.37
C ARG A 213 -23.38 -9.84 -12.69
N ALA A 214 -24.22 -10.87 -12.78
CA ALA A 214 -24.39 -11.69 -13.99
C ALA A 214 -25.21 -10.97 -15.09
N THR A 215 -25.91 -9.88 -14.76
CA THR A 215 -26.62 -9.07 -15.77
C THR A 215 -25.67 -8.05 -16.40
N PRO A 216 -25.57 -7.98 -17.73
CA PRO A 216 -24.75 -6.97 -18.38
C PRO A 216 -25.29 -5.57 -18.08
N PHE A 217 -24.38 -4.59 -17.97
CA PHE A 217 -24.74 -3.17 -17.93
C PHE A 217 -25.62 -2.85 -19.16
N ALA A 218 -26.78 -2.25 -18.92
CA ALA A 218 -27.60 -1.67 -19.99
C ALA A 218 -26.97 -0.37 -20.50
#